data_AF-A0A3M2S7S1-F1
#
_entry.id   AF-A0A3M2S7S1-F1
#
_cell.length_a   1.000
_cell.length_b   1.000
_cell.length_c   1.000
_cell.angle_alpha   90.00
_cell.angle_beta   90.00
_cell.angle_gamma   90.00
#
_symmetry.space_group_name_H-M   'P 1'
#
loop_
_entity.id
_entity.type
_entity.pdbx_description
1 polymer ?
#
loop_
_entity_poly.entity_id
_entity_poly.type
_entity_poly.pdbx_seq_one_letter_code
_entity_poly.pdbx_strand_id
1 'polypeptide(L)'
;MNAFRPFFRQGADWAFVGHTSSFPDIGADDAGNLSKFRQCNSKSIPGCKAFHVSKENSSKSEEVPVGDDALAGELTDQVLVFQYKGKFHAVDHSCPHSSYPLSQGTPFDIEDFGMVLSAGLTCPKHGWSFDVFSGMSDRGSYRLKVWEVQLRHIKEMESSQPAEKVDGVTEVLDKEVWVRRKQRIG
;
A
#
# COMPACT_ATOMS: atom_id res chain seq x y z
N MET A 1 13.85 -43.99 1.22
CA MET A 1 13.56 -43.12 2.38
C MET A 1 13.01 -41.80 1.86
N ASN A 2 11.74 -41.48 2.13
CA ASN A 2 11.11 -40.23 1.69
C ASN A 2 11.63 -39.07 2.54
N ALA A 3 12.37 -38.15 1.93
CA ALA A 3 12.73 -36.89 2.56
C ALA A 3 11.48 -36.00 2.60
N PHE A 4 10.82 -35.93 3.75
CA PHE A 4 9.88 -34.87 4.08
C PHE A 4 10.64 -33.54 4.08
N ARG A 5 10.67 -32.85 2.95
CA ARG A 5 11.02 -31.43 2.92
C ARG A 5 9.89 -30.70 3.66
N PRO A 6 10.16 -29.94 4.74
CA PRO A 6 9.14 -29.07 5.28
C PRO A 6 8.82 -28.07 4.16
N PHE A 7 7.55 -27.95 3.81
CA PHE A 7 7.08 -26.83 3.00
C PHE A 7 7.38 -25.57 3.81
N PHE A 8 8.55 -24.97 3.59
CA PHE A 8 8.82 -23.60 4.02
C PHE A 8 7.68 -22.75 3.48
N ARG A 9 6.99 -22.04 4.38
CA ARG A 9 5.91 -21.11 4.05
C ARG A 9 6.51 -19.96 3.22
N GLN A 10 6.64 -20.16 1.91
CA GLN A 10 7.27 -19.24 0.95
C GLN A 10 6.42 -17.99 0.64
N GLY A 11 5.71 -17.43 1.63
CA GLY A 11 4.92 -16.21 1.43
C GLY A 11 4.99 -15.23 2.59
N ALA A 12 5.91 -15.45 3.54
CA ALA A 12 5.92 -14.79 4.84
C ALA A 12 6.96 -13.68 4.99
N ASP A 13 7.79 -13.43 3.96
CA ASP A 13 8.82 -12.41 4.06
C ASP A 13 8.26 -11.02 3.82
N TRP A 14 8.91 -10.05 4.45
CA TRP A 14 8.61 -8.64 4.31
C TRP A 14 9.42 -8.05 3.16
N ALA A 15 8.76 -7.35 2.24
CA ALA A 15 9.40 -6.54 1.20
C ALA A 15 9.43 -5.08 1.64
N PHE A 16 10.59 -4.44 1.52
CA PHE A 16 10.73 -2.99 1.70
C PHE A 16 10.13 -2.26 0.49
N VAL A 17 9.36 -1.20 0.68
CA VAL A 17 8.69 -0.47 -0.43
C VAL A 17 8.96 1.03 -0.41
N GLY A 18 9.96 1.47 0.38
CA GLY A 18 10.35 2.87 0.49
C GLY A 18 10.11 3.46 1.87
N HIS A 19 10.38 4.76 2.01
CA HIS A 19 10.19 5.49 3.26
C HIS A 19 8.85 6.21 3.29
N THR A 20 8.35 6.49 4.50
CA THR A 20 7.09 7.21 4.71
C THR A 20 7.05 8.56 4.01
N SER A 21 8.17 9.29 3.98
CA SER A 21 8.33 10.57 3.27
C SER A 21 8.10 10.49 1.75
N SER A 22 8.18 9.28 1.18
CA SER A 22 8.00 9.04 -0.24
C SER A 22 6.55 8.73 -0.64
N PHE A 23 5.63 8.68 0.32
CA PHE A 23 4.19 8.46 0.11
C PHE A 23 3.44 9.70 0.63
N PRO A 24 2.82 10.50 -0.25
CA PRO A 24 2.00 11.60 0.21
C PRO A 24 0.70 11.06 0.84
N ASP A 25 0.21 11.72 1.89
CA ASP A 25 -1.10 11.42 2.44
C ASP A 25 -2.20 11.97 1.53
N ILE A 26 -2.87 11.07 0.82
CA ILE A 26 -3.86 11.44 -0.18
C ILE A 26 -5.24 11.76 0.40
N GLY A 27 -5.45 11.57 1.71
CA GLY A 27 -6.70 11.93 2.39
C GLY A 27 -6.77 13.39 2.83
N ALA A 28 -5.66 14.13 2.74
CA ALA A 28 -5.55 15.53 3.13
C ALA A 28 -5.99 16.52 2.02
N ASP A 29 -5.90 16.09 0.75
CA ASP A 29 -6.27 16.89 -0.43
C ASP A 29 -7.53 16.33 -1.11
N ASP A 30 -8.18 17.13 -1.97
CA ASP A 30 -9.34 16.73 -2.78
C ASP A 30 -9.12 15.34 -3.43
N ALA A 31 -9.86 14.36 -2.92
CA ALA A 31 -9.62 12.92 -3.06
C ALA A 31 -9.92 12.45 -4.48
N GLY A 32 -9.01 12.74 -5.41
CA GLY A 32 -8.97 12.13 -6.73
C GLY A 32 -8.48 10.68 -6.68
N ASN A 33 -8.22 10.10 -7.86
CA ASN A 33 -7.65 8.76 -7.94
C ASN A 33 -6.24 8.67 -7.29
N LEU A 34 -5.84 7.45 -6.92
CA LEU A 34 -4.57 7.21 -6.24
C LEU A 34 -3.36 7.65 -7.10
N SER A 35 -3.39 7.40 -8.40
CA SER A 35 -2.32 7.73 -9.34
C SER A 35 -2.20 9.22 -9.66
N LYS A 36 -3.16 10.06 -9.21
CA LYS A 36 -3.07 11.52 -9.39
C LYS A 36 -1.75 12.03 -8.83
N PHE A 37 -1.03 12.76 -9.67
CA PHE A 37 0.20 13.42 -9.25
C PHE A 37 -0.13 14.61 -8.32
N ARG A 38 0.63 14.72 -7.24
CA ARG A 38 0.51 15.75 -6.21
C ARG A 38 1.84 16.46 -6.03
N GLN A 39 1.79 17.76 -5.74
CA GLN A 39 2.97 18.57 -5.50
C GLN A 39 3.46 18.37 -4.07
N CYS A 40 4.65 17.81 -3.91
CA CYS A 40 5.34 17.65 -2.63
C CYS A 40 6.71 18.34 -2.72
N ASN A 41 6.85 19.48 -2.02
CA ASN A 41 8.10 20.22 -1.87
C ASN A 41 8.90 20.37 -3.19
N SER A 42 8.24 20.89 -4.25
CA SER A 42 8.72 21.06 -5.64
C SER A 42 8.74 19.83 -6.56
N LYS A 43 8.46 18.62 -6.06
CA LYS A 43 8.37 17.39 -6.87
C LYS A 43 6.93 16.97 -7.08
N SER A 44 6.63 16.50 -8.28
CA SER A 44 5.34 15.88 -8.61
C SER A 44 5.45 14.39 -8.36
N ILE A 45 4.72 13.88 -7.36
CA ILE A 45 4.74 12.45 -6.99
C ILE A 45 3.32 11.86 -7.05
N PRO A 46 3.14 10.60 -7.49
CA PRO A 46 1.85 9.95 -7.45
C PRO A 46 1.40 9.71 -6.00
N GLY A 47 0.08 9.63 -5.80
CA GLY A 47 -0.52 9.35 -4.48
C GLY A 47 -0.36 7.90 -3.99
N CYS A 48 0.07 7.02 -4.89
CA CYS A 48 0.36 5.62 -4.61
C CYS A 48 1.60 5.17 -5.35
N LYS A 49 2.16 4.06 -4.91
CA LYS A 49 3.21 3.33 -5.63
C LYS A 49 2.79 1.89 -5.79
N ALA A 50 3.21 1.25 -6.87
CA ALA A 50 3.01 -0.16 -7.09
C ALA A 50 4.37 -0.85 -7.15
N PHE A 51 4.43 -2.09 -6.65
CA PHE A 51 5.65 -2.89 -6.65
C PHE A 51 5.35 -4.30 -7.11
N HIS A 52 6.18 -4.84 -8.00
CA HIS A 52 6.19 -6.27 -8.27
C HIS A 52 6.94 -6.97 -7.13
N VAL A 53 6.27 -7.94 -6.49
CA VAL A 53 6.84 -8.73 -5.39
C VAL A 53 6.58 -10.19 -5.72
N SER A 54 7.58 -10.91 -6.21
CA SER A 54 7.43 -12.32 -6.58
C SER A 54 6.91 -13.18 -5.42
N LYS A 55 6.13 -14.22 -5.73
CA LYS A 55 5.75 -15.24 -4.73
C LYS A 55 6.92 -16.11 -4.31
N GLU A 56 7.90 -16.31 -5.18
CA GLU A 56 9.06 -17.16 -4.92
C GLU A 56 10.12 -16.43 -4.09
N ASN A 57 10.21 -15.11 -4.26
CA ASN A 57 11.17 -14.25 -3.59
C ASN A 57 10.48 -13.03 -2.94
N SER A 58 9.66 -13.26 -1.91
CA SER A 58 8.86 -12.22 -1.25
C SER A 58 9.65 -11.14 -0.50
N SER A 59 10.96 -11.27 -0.39
CA SER A 59 11.84 -10.27 0.25
C SER A 59 12.26 -9.13 -0.68
N LYS A 60 12.10 -9.29 -2.01
CA LYS A 60 12.48 -8.27 -3.01
C LYS A 60 11.23 -7.64 -3.61
N SER A 61 11.30 -6.33 -3.80
CA SER A 61 10.30 -5.51 -4.48
C SER A 61 10.98 -4.73 -5.60
N GLU A 62 10.26 -4.53 -6.69
CA GLU A 62 10.64 -3.66 -7.78
C GLU A 62 9.49 -2.69 -8.03
N GLU A 63 9.76 -1.37 -7.97
CA GLU A 63 8.74 -0.36 -8.24
C GLU A 63 8.33 -0.43 -9.71
N VAL A 64 7.03 -0.42 -9.96
CA VAL A 64 6.45 -0.45 -11.31
C VAL A 64 5.68 0.84 -11.56
N PRO A 65 5.60 1.32 -12.82
CA PRO A 65 4.89 2.54 -13.14
C PRO A 65 3.40 2.42 -12.79
N VAL A 66 2.84 3.54 -12.32
CA VAL A 66 1.42 3.72 -11.99
C VAL A 66 0.81 4.77 -12.93
N GLY A 67 -0.51 4.92 -12.91
CA GLY A 67 -1.18 5.91 -13.77
C GLY A 67 -1.55 5.31 -15.12
N ASP A 68 -1.43 6.10 -16.19
CA ASP A 68 -1.85 5.69 -17.52
C ASP A 68 -0.99 4.54 -18.06
N ASP A 69 0.28 4.50 -17.68
CA ASP A 69 1.22 3.43 -18.05
C ASP A 69 0.80 2.07 -17.47
N ALA A 70 0.12 2.06 -16.31
CA ALA A 70 -0.38 0.82 -15.70
C ALA A 70 -1.54 0.19 -16.48
N LEU A 71 -2.19 0.93 -17.39
CA LEU A 71 -3.29 0.39 -18.22
C LEU A 71 -2.79 -0.59 -19.29
N ALA A 72 -1.51 -0.49 -19.68
CA ALA A 72 -0.90 -1.33 -20.70
C ALA A 72 -0.05 -2.49 -20.12
N GLY A 73 0.23 -2.46 -18.82
CA GLY A 73 1.13 -3.40 -18.15
C GLY A 73 0.45 -4.66 -17.60
N GLU A 74 1.24 -5.70 -17.37
CA GLU A 74 0.81 -6.88 -16.62
C GLU A 74 0.75 -6.55 -15.12
N LEU A 75 -0.38 -6.79 -14.46
CA LEU A 75 -0.59 -6.47 -13.04
C LEU A 75 -0.38 -7.67 -12.09
N THR A 76 0.22 -8.75 -12.59
CA THR A 76 0.41 -9.98 -11.82
C THR A 76 1.45 -9.80 -10.73
N ASP A 77 1.12 -10.30 -9.53
CA ASP A 77 1.99 -10.22 -8.35
C ASP A 77 2.47 -8.82 -7.98
N GLN A 78 1.67 -7.82 -8.31
CA GLN A 78 1.88 -6.44 -7.91
C GLN A 78 1.08 -6.08 -6.65
N VAL A 79 1.75 -5.41 -5.72
CA VAL A 79 1.15 -4.77 -4.56
C VAL A 79 1.07 -3.27 -4.80
N LEU A 80 -0.09 -2.68 -4.54
CA LEU A 80 -0.35 -1.26 -4.55
C LEU A 80 -0.30 -0.74 -3.11
N VAL A 81 0.53 0.27 -2.86
CA VAL A 81 0.76 0.86 -1.54
C VAL A 81 0.45 2.36 -1.58
N PHE A 82 -0.31 2.83 -0.61
CA PHE A 82 -0.70 4.24 -0.50
C PHE A 82 -0.98 4.63 0.96
N GLN A 83 -0.91 5.93 1.27
CA GLN A 83 -1.25 6.46 2.59
C GLN A 83 -2.55 7.27 2.51
N TYR A 84 -3.59 6.85 3.22
CA TYR A 84 -4.87 7.54 3.26
C TYR A 84 -5.21 7.93 4.70
N LYS A 85 -5.38 9.24 4.95
CA LYS A 85 -5.73 9.82 6.26
C LYS A 85 -4.80 9.33 7.37
N GLY A 86 -3.51 9.44 7.12
CA GLY A 86 -2.42 9.09 8.04
C GLY A 86 -2.13 7.59 8.13
N LYS A 87 -2.91 6.72 7.48
CA LYS A 87 -2.76 5.26 7.56
C LYS A 87 -2.22 4.68 6.26
N PHE A 88 -1.27 3.76 6.37
CA PHE A 88 -0.75 3.03 5.21
C PHE A 88 -1.59 1.80 4.90
N HIS A 89 -1.86 1.61 3.62
CA HIS A 89 -2.63 0.50 3.07
C HIS A 89 -1.83 -0.19 1.97
N ALA A 90 -1.98 -1.51 1.89
CA ALA A 90 -1.40 -2.31 0.82
C ALA A 90 -2.39 -3.38 0.34
N VAL A 91 -2.63 -3.44 -0.96
CA VAL A 91 -3.58 -4.35 -1.61
C VAL A 91 -3.01 -4.88 -2.92
N ASP A 92 -3.57 -5.95 -3.49
CA ASP A 92 -3.24 -6.34 -4.87
C ASP A 92 -3.53 -5.16 -5.82
N HIS A 93 -2.61 -4.84 -6.73
CA HIS A 93 -2.81 -3.77 -7.71
C HIS A 93 -3.90 -4.12 -8.74
N SER A 94 -4.11 -5.42 -8.98
CA SER A 94 -5.09 -5.93 -9.92
C SER A 94 -6.47 -6.07 -9.27
N CYS A 95 -7.48 -5.37 -9.82
CA CYS A 95 -8.86 -5.51 -9.38
C CYS A 95 -9.36 -6.97 -9.58
N PRO A 96 -9.92 -7.63 -8.55
CA PRO A 96 -10.30 -9.05 -8.63
C PRO A 96 -11.47 -9.32 -9.60
N HIS A 97 -12.16 -8.29 -10.07
CA HIS A 97 -13.24 -8.42 -11.05
C HIS A 97 -12.72 -8.67 -12.47
N SER A 98 -11.85 -7.79 -12.97
CA SER A 98 -11.43 -7.80 -14.37
C SER A 98 -9.99 -7.30 -14.57
N SER A 99 -9.15 -7.43 -13.55
CA SER A 99 -7.73 -7.03 -13.56
C SER A 99 -7.47 -5.58 -14.00
N TYR A 100 -8.35 -4.65 -13.64
CA TYR A 100 -8.12 -3.22 -13.89
C TYR A 100 -7.18 -2.65 -12.80
N PRO A 101 -6.23 -1.76 -13.13
CA PRO A 101 -5.27 -1.22 -12.17
C PRO A 101 -5.98 -0.37 -11.10
N LEU A 102 -5.86 -0.81 -9.86
CA LEU A 102 -6.43 -0.11 -8.71
C LEU A 102 -5.67 1.16 -8.33
N SER A 103 -4.49 1.42 -8.91
CA SER A 103 -3.85 2.76 -8.84
C SER A 103 -4.73 3.85 -9.46
N GLN A 104 -5.66 3.50 -10.34
CA GLN A 104 -6.66 4.43 -10.88
C GLN A 104 -7.91 4.54 -10.00
N GLY A 105 -7.95 3.81 -8.87
CA GLY A 105 -9.07 3.82 -7.94
C GLY A 105 -9.16 5.09 -7.11
N THR A 106 -10.35 5.34 -6.56
CA THR A 106 -10.60 6.47 -5.65
C THR A 106 -10.82 5.95 -4.24
N PRO A 107 -10.02 6.38 -3.25
CA PRO A 107 -10.21 6.00 -1.86
C PRO A 107 -11.37 6.78 -1.24
N PHE A 108 -12.06 6.17 -0.28
CA PHE A 108 -13.16 6.80 0.44
C PHE A 108 -13.28 6.24 1.86
N ASP A 109 -13.95 6.96 2.74
CA ASP A 109 -14.28 6.45 4.07
C ASP A 109 -15.52 5.55 4.01
N ILE A 110 -15.45 4.40 4.69
CA ILE A 110 -16.63 3.58 4.94
C ILE A 110 -17.20 4.04 6.27
N GLU A 111 -18.34 4.70 6.22
CA GLU A 111 -18.99 5.30 7.38
C GLU A 111 -20.33 4.60 7.68
N ASP A 112 -20.69 4.56 8.97
CA ASP A 112 -22.03 4.20 9.43
C ASP A 112 -22.43 5.16 10.56
N PHE A 113 -23.64 5.74 10.46
CA PHE A 113 -24.15 6.76 11.40
C PHE A 113 -23.16 7.90 11.76
N GLY A 114 -22.37 8.37 10.79
CA GLY A 114 -21.40 9.46 10.98
C GLY A 114 -20.11 9.04 11.70
N MET A 115 -19.86 7.73 11.86
CA MET A 115 -18.61 7.18 12.35
C MET A 115 -17.85 6.49 11.22
N VAL A 116 -16.58 6.84 11.02
CA VAL A 116 -15.68 6.16 10.08
C VAL A 116 -15.32 4.78 10.65
N LEU A 117 -15.86 3.73 10.05
CA LEU A 117 -15.62 2.34 10.45
C LEU A 117 -14.39 1.75 9.76
N SER A 118 -14.15 2.15 8.51
CA SER A 118 -13.09 1.59 7.66
C SER A 118 -12.76 2.55 6.52
N ALA A 119 -11.91 2.12 5.60
CA ALA A 119 -11.62 2.80 4.34
C ALA A 119 -11.86 1.85 3.18
N GLY A 120 -12.32 2.40 2.06
CA GLY A 120 -12.62 1.69 0.83
C GLY A 120 -11.82 2.21 -0.35
N LEU A 121 -11.75 1.40 -1.40
CA LEU A 121 -11.17 1.77 -2.68
C LEU A 121 -12.13 1.39 -3.80
N THR A 122 -12.61 2.39 -4.56
CA THR A 122 -13.51 2.18 -5.69
C THR A 122 -12.72 2.03 -6.99
N CYS A 123 -12.95 0.94 -7.72
CA CYS A 123 -12.42 0.72 -9.05
C CYS A 123 -13.23 1.52 -10.10
N PRO A 124 -12.62 2.40 -10.91
CA PRO A 124 -13.36 3.30 -11.79
C PRO A 124 -13.98 2.59 -12.99
N LYS A 125 -13.51 1.39 -13.35
CA LYS A 125 -14.01 0.65 -14.52
C LYS A 125 -15.46 0.21 -14.37
N HIS A 126 -15.83 -0.31 -13.20
CA HIS A 126 -17.17 -0.87 -12.95
C HIS A 126 -17.82 -0.36 -11.65
N GLY A 127 -17.16 0.55 -10.93
CA GLY A 127 -17.66 1.14 -9.69
C GLY A 127 -17.67 0.21 -8.48
N TRP A 128 -17.02 -0.95 -8.56
CA TRP A 128 -16.94 -1.88 -7.43
C TRP A 128 -15.97 -1.36 -6.40
N SER A 129 -16.34 -1.50 -5.14
CA SER A 129 -15.62 -0.95 -4.02
C SER A 129 -15.18 -2.05 -3.08
N PHE A 130 -13.98 -1.90 -2.53
CA PHE A 130 -13.38 -2.89 -1.67
C PHE A 130 -12.94 -2.25 -0.37
N ASP A 131 -13.33 -2.82 0.75
CA ASP A 131 -12.77 -2.47 2.05
C ASP A 131 -11.28 -2.85 2.08
N VAL A 132 -10.40 -1.89 2.35
CA VAL A 132 -8.94 -2.07 2.20
C VAL A 132 -8.29 -2.79 3.39
N PHE A 133 -9.05 -3.14 4.43
CA PHE A 133 -8.58 -3.90 5.59
C PHE A 133 -8.99 -5.38 5.50
N SER A 134 -10.22 -5.64 5.09
CA SER A 134 -10.82 -6.98 4.99
C SER A 134 -10.75 -7.58 3.58
N GLY A 135 -10.70 -6.72 2.57
CA GLY A 135 -10.78 -7.05 1.16
C GLY A 135 -12.19 -7.27 0.65
N MET A 136 -13.22 -7.08 1.49
CA MET A 136 -14.60 -7.38 1.14
C MET A 136 -15.10 -6.43 0.04
N SER A 137 -15.67 -7.01 -1.01
CA SER A 137 -16.33 -6.26 -2.09
C SER A 137 -17.74 -5.86 -1.66
N ASP A 138 -18.20 -4.69 -2.12
CA ASP A 138 -19.62 -4.30 -2.04
C ASP A 138 -20.52 -5.13 -2.96
N ARG A 139 -19.92 -5.79 -3.97
CA ARG A 139 -20.61 -6.65 -4.96
C ARG A 139 -20.10 -8.08 -4.97
N GLY A 140 -21.04 -9.02 -5.01
CA GLY A 140 -20.77 -10.43 -5.27
C GLY A 140 -19.86 -11.09 -4.22
N SER A 141 -19.17 -12.16 -4.62
CA SER A 141 -18.25 -12.91 -3.76
C SER A 141 -16.77 -12.57 -4.02
N TYR A 142 -16.51 -11.51 -4.78
CA TYR A 142 -15.14 -11.07 -5.07
C TYR A 142 -14.47 -10.53 -3.81
N ARG A 143 -13.17 -10.80 -3.69
CA ARG A 143 -12.39 -10.35 -2.54
C ARG A 143 -11.05 -9.81 -3.00
N LEU A 144 -10.78 -8.55 -2.70
CA LEU A 144 -9.49 -7.93 -2.92
C LEU A 144 -8.48 -8.53 -1.93
N LYS A 145 -7.29 -8.91 -2.41
CA LYS A 145 -6.26 -9.39 -1.48
C LYS A 145 -5.64 -8.18 -0.77
N VAL A 146 -5.67 -8.23 0.55
CA VAL A 146 -5.05 -7.23 1.42
C VAL A 146 -3.70 -7.75 1.90
N TRP A 147 -2.72 -6.86 1.88
CA TRP A 147 -1.36 -7.11 2.36
C TRP A 147 -1.20 -6.49 3.74
N GLU A 148 -0.32 -7.06 4.54
CA GLU A 148 0.04 -6.48 5.82
C GLU A 148 1.10 -5.41 5.61
N VAL A 149 0.98 -4.30 6.34
CA VAL A 149 1.94 -3.19 6.32
C VAL A 149 2.57 -3.05 7.70
N GLN A 150 3.88 -2.85 7.75
CA GLN A 150 4.63 -2.57 8.96
C GLN A 150 5.52 -1.36 8.74
N LEU A 151 5.42 -0.38 9.64
CA LEU A 151 6.35 0.75 9.70
C LEU A 151 7.48 0.40 10.66
N ARG A 152 8.72 0.56 10.22
CA ARG A 152 9.93 0.32 11.04
C ARG A 152 10.72 1.60 11.20
N HIS A 153 11.26 1.81 12.39
CA HIS A 153 12.16 2.94 12.63
C HIS A 153 13.48 2.71 11.91
N ILE A 154 13.99 3.75 11.27
CA ILE A 154 15.36 3.76 10.77
C ILE A 154 16.26 3.79 12.00
N LYS A 155 17.12 2.79 12.17
CA LYS A 155 18.18 2.86 13.19
C LYS A 155 19.19 3.87 12.70
N GLU A 156 19.13 5.10 13.19
CA GLU A 156 20.21 6.07 13.02
C GLU A 156 21.49 5.45 13.59
N MET A 157 22.43 5.13 12.71
CA MET A 157 23.78 4.76 13.13
C MET A 157 24.45 6.04 13.61
N GLU A 158 24.55 6.18 14.93
CA GLU A 158 25.22 7.22 15.71
C GLU A 158 25.88 8.35 14.89
N SER A 159 25.18 9.48 14.75
CA SER A 159 25.82 10.79 14.60
C SER A 159 25.62 11.55 15.91
N SER A 160 26.65 11.50 16.73
CA SER A 160 26.77 12.22 17.99
C SER A 160 26.87 13.72 17.76
N GLN A 161 25.76 14.45 17.90
CA GLN A 161 25.75 15.84 18.41
C GLN A 161 24.45 16.13 19.19
N PRO A 162 24.51 16.78 20.37
CA PRO A 162 23.32 17.13 21.13
C PRO A 162 22.67 18.38 20.52
N ALA A 163 21.61 18.21 19.75
CA ALA A 163 20.79 19.33 19.29
C ALA A 163 19.87 19.79 20.42
N GLU A 164 19.99 21.06 20.78
CA GLU A 164 19.17 21.75 21.76
C GLU A 164 17.68 21.63 21.43
N LYS A 165 16.87 21.41 22.47
CA LYS A 165 15.41 21.37 22.37
C LYS A 165 14.88 22.73 21.92
N VAL A 166 14.43 22.83 20.67
CA VAL A 166 13.51 23.88 20.24
C VAL A 166 12.10 23.30 20.22
N ASP A 167 11.23 23.97 20.96
CA ASP A 167 9.85 23.60 21.26
C ASP A 167 8.97 23.59 19.99
N GLY A 168 8.19 22.53 19.79
CA GLY A 168 6.96 22.61 18.99
C GLY A 168 6.92 22.06 17.55
N VAL A 169 7.92 21.33 17.06
CA VAL A 169 7.79 20.53 15.81
C VAL A 169 7.94 19.07 16.16
N THR A 170 6.87 18.30 16.07
CA THR A 170 6.96 16.84 16.11
C THR A 170 7.69 16.43 14.83
N GLU A 171 9.01 16.22 14.91
CA GLU A 171 9.76 15.63 13.82
C GLU A 171 9.10 14.29 13.50
N VAL A 172 8.41 14.23 12.36
CA VAL A 172 7.91 12.97 11.84
C VAL A 172 9.14 12.22 11.35
N LEU A 173 9.79 11.52 12.28
CA LEU A 173 10.93 10.66 11.96
C LEU A 173 10.52 9.76 10.82
N ASP A 174 11.25 9.85 9.71
CA ASP A 174 10.97 9.06 8.53
C ASP A 174 11.13 7.57 8.89
N LYS A 175 10.16 6.76 8.48
CA LYS A 175 10.12 5.32 8.77
C LYS A 175 10.19 4.53 7.48
N GLU A 176 10.70 3.31 7.59
CA GLU A 176 10.64 2.35 6.50
C GLU A 176 9.25 1.73 6.41
N VAL A 177 8.71 1.64 5.19
CA VAL A 177 7.45 0.98 4.90
C VAL A 177 7.76 -0.43 4.37
N TRP A 178 7.21 -1.43 5.04
CA TRP A 178 7.38 -2.83 4.70
C TRP A 178 6.03 -3.49 4.46
N VAL A 179 5.93 -4.35 3.45
CA VAL A 179 4.70 -5.09 3.13
C VAL A 179 4.92 -6.59 3.08
N ARG A 180 3.90 -7.38 3.42
CA ARG A 180 3.90 -8.83 3.21
C ARG A 180 2.53 -9.37 2.84
N ARG A 181 2.50 -10.51 2.17
CA ARG A 181 1.25 -11.22 1.89
C ARG A 181 0.65 -11.76 3.18
N LYS A 182 -0.63 -11.48 3.42
CA LYS A 182 -1.36 -12.00 4.58
C LYS A 182 -1.36 -13.52 4.58
N GLN A 183 -0.87 -14.12 5.65
CA GLN A 183 -0.87 -15.58 5.79
C GLN A 183 -2.32 -16.06 6.01
N ARG A 184 -2.73 -17.12 5.32
CA ARG A 184 -3.96 -17.83 5.71
C ARG A 184 -3.68 -18.51 7.05
N ILE A 185 -4.23 -17.95 8.12
CA ILE A 185 -4.35 -18.65 9.39
C ILE A 185 -5.44 -19.70 9.15
N GLY A 186 -5.01 -20.96 9.08
CA GLY A 186 -5.89 -22.12 8.90
C GLY A 186 -6.73 -22.40 10.13
#